data_AF-A0A9E2RH81-F1
#
_entry.id   AF-A0A9E2RH81-F1
#
_cell.length_a   1.000
_cell.length_b   1.000
_cell.length_c   1.000
_cell.angle_alpha   90.00
_cell.angle_beta   90.00
_cell.angle_gamma   90.00
#
_symmetry.space_group_name_H-M   'P 1'
#
loop_
_entity.id
_entity.type
_entity.pdbx_description
1 polymer ?
#
loop_
_entity_poly.entity_id
_entity_poly.type
_entity_poly.pdbx_seq_one_letter_code
_entity_poly.pdbx_strand_id
1 'polypeptide(L)'
;MVKVRPTPTLNVWMIFAIVLGGVTPTWLQPVLGGEFSLASEPPRTRLQEEADSLMKNVEEMLAHGGMGDTKAIVHHCGEVSKHAEVILKALPPTDPHGKEALPYLLEAIKQCRRVAELGDRVDPGASLNPAIKARTAVREAVKHLAAVRESGA
;
A
#
# COMPACT_ATOMS: atom_id res chain seq x y z
N MET A 1 -7.43 -2.89 49.91
CA MET A 1 -8.86 -3.32 49.92
C MET A 1 -9.42 -3.16 48.51
N VAL A 2 -10.03 -4.23 48.01
CA VAL A 2 -10.35 -4.50 46.61
C VAL A 2 -11.73 -3.96 46.24
N LYS A 3 -11.89 -3.40 45.03
CA LYS A 3 -13.11 -3.60 44.25
C LYS A 3 -12.86 -3.44 42.75
N VAL A 4 -12.32 -4.51 42.15
CA VAL A 4 -12.44 -4.77 40.71
C VAL A 4 -13.90 -5.10 40.40
N ARG A 5 -14.49 -4.48 39.38
CA ARG A 5 -15.77 -4.92 38.80
C ARG A 5 -15.51 -5.54 37.43
N PRO A 6 -15.91 -6.80 37.20
CA PRO A 6 -15.95 -7.42 35.88
C PRO A 6 -17.25 -7.03 35.16
N THR A 7 -17.19 -6.79 33.86
CA THR A 7 -18.36 -6.79 32.98
C THR A 7 -18.44 -8.10 32.18
N PRO A 8 -19.66 -8.62 31.95
CA PRO A 8 -19.88 -9.97 31.47
C PRO A 8 -19.66 -10.13 29.96
N THR A 9 -19.07 -11.26 29.61
CA THR A 9 -19.23 -11.94 28.32
C THR A 9 -20.67 -12.40 28.16
N LEU A 10 -21.31 -12.06 27.03
CA LEU A 10 -22.53 -12.75 26.58
C LEU A 10 -22.39 -13.18 25.12
N ASN A 11 -22.49 -14.49 24.95
CA ASN A 11 -22.56 -15.24 23.70
C ASN A 11 -23.82 -14.92 22.90
N VAL A 12 -23.70 -14.86 21.57
CA VAL A 12 -24.74 -15.38 20.65
C VAL A 12 -24.04 -15.98 19.43
N TRP A 13 -23.47 -17.17 19.61
CA TRP A 13 -23.61 -18.19 18.57
C TRP A 13 -25.07 -18.63 18.62
N MET A 14 -25.86 -18.37 17.57
CA MET A 14 -26.89 -19.30 17.07
C MET A 14 -27.78 -18.64 16.01
N ILE A 15 -27.73 -19.24 14.83
CA ILE A 15 -28.88 -19.62 14.00
C ILE A 15 -29.67 -18.47 13.34
N PHE A 16 -29.46 -18.32 12.03
CA PHE A 16 -30.59 -18.36 11.10
C PHE A 16 -30.18 -19.13 9.84
N ALA A 17 -30.40 -20.45 9.90
CA ALA A 17 -30.61 -21.26 8.71
C ALA A 17 -32.05 -20.99 8.23
N ILE A 18 -32.19 -20.30 7.10
CA ILE A 18 -33.49 -20.12 6.43
C ILE A 18 -33.47 -20.92 5.12
N VAL A 19 -34.13 -22.07 5.22
CA VAL A 19 -35.15 -22.57 4.29
C VAL A 19 -34.79 -22.66 2.80
N LEU A 20 -34.51 -23.90 2.41
CA LEU A 20 -34.90 -24.58 1.17
C LEU A 20 -36.10 -23.97 0.42
N GLY A 21 -35.97 -23.83 -0.89
CA GLY A 21 -37.11 -23.95 -1.81
C GLY A 21 -37.26 -22.79 -2.79
N GLY A 22 -36.71 -22.96 -3.99
CA GLY A 22 -36.95 -22.07 -5.11
C GLY A 22 -36.40 -22.65 -6.40
N VAL A 23 -37.16 -23.58 -6.99
CA VAL A 23 -37.00 -24.00 -8.38
C VAL A 23 -37.22 -22.77 -9.26
N THR A 24 -36.16 -22.25 -9.87
CA THR A 24 -36.30 -21.22 -10.91
C THR A 24 -36.41 -21.89 -12.27
N PRO A 25 -37.37 -21.46 -13.11
CA PRO A 25 -37.55 -21.98 -14.45
C PRO A 25 -36.35 -21.60 -15.32
N THR A 26 -35.74 -22.63 -15.90
CA THR A 26 -34.92 -22.56 -17.12
C THR A 26 -35.71 -21.79 -18.19
N TRP A 27 -35.02 -21.14 -19.14
CA TRP A 27 -35.56 -20.27 -20.20
C TRP A 27 -35.63 -18.76 -19.86
N LEU A 28 -34.47 -18.13 -19.67
CA LEU A 28 -34.12 -16.84 -20.30
C LEU A 28 -32.59 -16.64 -20.18
N GLN A 29 -31.90 -16.51 -21.31
CA GLN A 29 -30.47 -16.19 -21.34
C GLN A 29 -30.22 -14.74 -20.90
N PRO A 30 -29.03 -14.47 -20.34
CA PRO A 30 -28.25 -13.38 -20.89
C PRO A 30 -26.87 -13.86 -21.35
N VAL A 31 -26.56 -13.47 -22.58
CA VAL A 31 -25.22 -13.27 -23.09
C VAL A 31 -24.45 -12.36 -22.13
N LEU A 32 -23.42 -12.92 -21.51
CA LEU A 32 -22.14 -12.30 -21.14
C LEU A 32 -21.51 -13.28 -20.15
N GLY A 33 -20.78 -14.25 -20.69
CA GLY A 33 -19.86 -15.07 -19.94
C GLY A 33 -18.85 -14.16 -19.27
N GLY A 34 -19.16 -13.77 -18.04
CA GLY A 34 -18.20 -13.30 -17.07
C GLY A 34 -17.29 -14.46 -16.74
N GLU A 35 -16.24 -14.64 -17.53
CA GLU A 35 -14.98 -15.13 -16.99
C GLU A 35 -14.41 -14.02 -16.10
N PHE A 36 -14.98 -13.84 -14.91
CA PHE A 36 -14.18 -13.34 -13.79
C PHE A 36 -13.26 -14.49 -13.39
N SER A 37 -12.26 -14.75 -14.24
CA SER A 37 -10.97 -15.19 -13.74
C SER A 37 -10.50 -14.08 -12.82
N LEU A 38 -10.82 -14.19 -11.52
CA LEU A 38 -9.91 -13.72 -10.49
C LEU A 38 -8.64 -14.56 -10.68
N ALA A 39 -7.87 -14.22 -11.71
CA ALA A 39 -6.46 -14.53 -11.73
C ALA A 39 -5.95 -13.82 -10.48
N SER A 40 -5.71 -14.61 -9.43
CA SER A 40 -4.83 -14.18 -8.36
C SER A 40 -3.52 -13.85 -9.05
N GLU A 41 -3.36 -12.59 -9.43
CA GLU A 41 -2.12 -12.13 -10.06
C GLU A 41 -0.97 -12.61 -9.19
N PRO A 42 0.06 -13.21 -9.80
CA PRO A 42 1.16 -13.73 -9.03
C PRO A 42 1.70 -12.58 -8.18
N PRO A 43 1.93 -12.76 -6.87
CA PRO A 43 2.31 -11.68 -5.94
C PRO A 43 3.53 -10.85 -6.39
N ARG A 44 4.28 -11.34 -7.38
CA ARG A 44 5.41 -10.68 -8.04
C ARG A 44 5.02 -9.57 -9.00
N THR A 45 3.99 -9.75 -9.83
CA THR A 45 3.54 -8.68 -10.76
C THR A 45 3.02 -7.51 -9.95
N ARG A 46 2.25 -7.81 -8.91
CA ARG A 46 1.77 -6.81 -7.96
C ARG A 46 2.90 -6.08 -7.22
N LEU A 47 3.93 -6.78 -6.73
CA LEU A 47 5.09 -6.13 -6.09
C LEU A 47 5.82 -5.18 -7.06
N GLN A 48 5.93 -5.55 -8.33
CA GLN A 48 6.56 -4.73 -9.36
C GLN A 48 5.72 -3.48 -9.66
N GLU A 49 4.41 -3.62 -9.84
CA GLU A 49 3.49 -2.51 -10.08
C GLU A 49 3.49 -1.49 -8.93
N GLU A 50 3.54 -1.99 -7.70
CA GLU A 50 3.66 -1.14 -6.51
C GLU A 50 5.01 -0.43 -6.49
N ALA A 51 6.13 -1.12 -6.82
CA ALA A 51 7.45 -0.50 -6.90
C ALA A 51 7.55 0.57 -8.00
N ASP A 52 6.95 0.33 -9.16
CA ASP A 52 6.91 1.27 -10.28
C ASP A 52 6.06 2.49 -9.93
N SER A 53 4.92 2.29 -9.29
CA SER A 53 4.06 3.37 -8.78
C SER A 53 4.78 4.21 -7.72
N LEU A 54 5.57 3.56 -6.88
CA LEU A 54 6.36 4.19 -5.83
C LEU A 54 7.47 5.07 -6.43
N MET A 55 8.17 4.58 -7.46
CA MET A 55 9.15 5.36 -8.24
C MET A 55 8.52 6.54 -8.96
N LYS A 56 7.39 6.32 -9.65
CA LYS A 56 6.67 7.36 -10.37
C LYS A 56 6.28 8.51 -9.42
N ASN A 57 5.66 8.19 -8.29
CA ASN A 57 5.21 9.22 -7.35
C ASN A 57 6.40 10.00 -6.73
N VAL A 58 7.55 9.37 -6.43
CA VAL A 58 8.69 10.15 -5.93
C VAL A 58 9.33 11.06 -6.98
N GLU A 59 9.21 10.73 -8.26
CA GLU A 59 9.71 11.56 -9.35
C GLU A 59 8.76 12.73 -9.63
N GLU A 60 7.45 12.46 -9.70
CA GLU A 60 6.42 13.49 -9.85
C GLU A 60 6.46 14.48 -8.68
N MET A 61 6.58 13.98 -7.44
CA MET A 61 6.77 14.81 -6.24
C MET A 61 7.90 15.84 -6.40
N LEU A 62 9.06 15.45 -6.93
CA LEU A 62 10.18 16.39 -7.09
C LEU A 62 9.99 17.34 -8.28
N ALA A 63 9.32 16.89 -9.34
CA ALA A 63 8.97 17.75 -10.46
C ALA A 63 8.08 18.92 -10.01
N HIS A 64 7.08 18.63 -9.17
CA HIS A 64 6.23 19.66 -8.54
C HIS A 64 7.00 20.58 -7.59
N GLY A 65 8.04 20.06 -6.95
CA GLY A 65 9.00 20.83 -6.18
C GLY A 65 9.65 21.99 -6.94
N GLY A 66 10.06 21.76 -8.20
CA GLY A 66 10.62 22.82 -9.05
C GLY A 66 9.60 23.85 -9.53
N MET A 67 8.31 23.50 -9.53
CA MET A 67 7.20 24.37 -9.92
C MET A 67 6.60 25.15 -8.74
N GLY A 68 7.02 24.82 -7.51
CA GLY A 68 6.47 25.42 -6.30
C GLY A 68 5.06 24.94 -5.93
N ASP A 69 4.67 23.73 -6.35
CA ASP A 69 3.36 23.16 -6.07
C ASP A 69 3.40 22.25 -4.83
N THR A 70 3.40 22.86 -3.64
CA THR A 70 3.45 22.13 -2.36
C THR A 70 2.31 21.14 -2.21
N LYS A 71 1.12 21.46 -2.73
CA LYS A 71 -0.05 20.58 -2.62
C LYS A 71 0.17 19.26 -3.36
N ALA A 72 0.73 19.31 -4.57
CA ALA A 72 1.09 18.11 -5.31
C ALA A 72 2.22 17.32 -4.62
N ILE A 73 3.22 17.99 -4.04
CA ILE A 73 4.29 17.32 -3.25
C ILE A 73 3.67 16.50 -2.10
N VAL A 74 2.75 17.11 -1.34
CA VAL A 74 2.05 16.43 -0.23
C VAL A 74 1.22 15.25 -0.74
N HIS A 75 0.51 15.43 -1.85
CA HIS A 75 -0.29 14.36 -2.47
C HIS A 75 0.57 13.15 -2.87
N HIS A 76 1.62 13.38 -3.65
CA HIS A 76 2.51 12.30 -4.09
C HIS A 76 3.25 11.64 -2.91
N CYS A 77 3.61 12.39 -1.86
CA CYS A 77 4.12 11.79 -0.61
C CYS A 77 3.12 10.82 0.04
N GLY A 78 1.83 11.17 0.03
CA GLY A 78 0.77 10.30 0.50
C GLY A 78 0.72 8.98 -0.26
N GLU A 79 0.74 9.05 -1.59
CA GLU A 79 0.74 7.85 -2.44
C GLU A 79 2.03 7.02 -2.27
N VAL A 80 3.20 7.66 -2.16
CA VAL A 80 4.47 6.95 -1.86
C VAL A 80 4.34 6.15 -0.55
N SER A 81 3.79 6.77 0.50
CA SER A 81 3.62 6.10 1.79
C SER A 81 2.69 4.90 1.66
N LYS A 82 1.58 5.05 0.94
CA LYS A 82 0.60 3.99 0.71
C LYS A 82 1.19 2.82 -0.07
N HIS A 83 1.88 3.07 -1.18
CA HIS A 83 2.56 2.03 -1.96
C HIS A 83 3.65 1.33 -1.12
N ALA A 84 4.43 2.09 -0.34
CA ALA A 84 5.45 1.52 0.53
C ALA A 84 4.86 0.56 1.58
N GLU A 85 3.72 0.91 2.18
CA GLU A 85 3.01 0.04 3.12
C GLU A 85 2.45 -1.22 2.47
N VAL A 86 1.98 -1.14 1.22
CA VAL A 86 1.53 -2.32 0.46
C VAL A 86 2.70 -3.26 0.21
N ILE A 87 3.84 -2.73 -0.25
CA ILE A 87 5.05 -3.53 -0.47
C ILE A 87 5.52 -4.18 0.83
N LEU A 88 5.59 -3.44 1.94
CA LEU A 88 5.98 -3.99 3.24
C LEU A 88 5.11 -5.18 3.68
N LYS A 89 3.82 -5.16 3.36
CA LYS A 89 2.89 -6.28 3.65
C LYS A 89 3.06 -7.46 2.70
N ALA A 90 3.54 -7.21 1.49
CA ALA A 90 3.73 -8.23 0.45
C ALA A 90 5.15 -8.85 0.45
N LEU A 91 6.11 -8.25 1.17
CA LEU A 91 7.47 -8.78 1.28
C LEU A 91 7.49 -10.16 1.98
N PRO A 92 8.18 -11.17 1.41
CA PRO A 92 8.36 -12.45 2.06
C PRO A 92 9.27 -12.28 3.31
N PRO A 93 8.85 -12.74 4.50
CA PRO A 93 9.60 -12.50 5.74
C PRO A 93 10.97 -13.20 5.79
N THR A 94 11.16 -14.23 4.96
CA THR A 94 12.39 -15.02 4.89
C THR A 94 13.34 -14.55 3.80
N ASP A 95 12.93 -13.62 2.94
CA ASP A 95 13.74 -13.17 1.80
C ASP A 95 14.85 -12.20 2.26
N PRO A 96 16.13 -12.46 1.93
CA PRO A 96 17.24 -11.63 2.35
C PRO A 96 17.18 -10.22 1.72
N HIS A 97 16.79 -10.10 0.46
CA HIS A 97 16.64 -8.82 -0.23
C HIS A 97 15.42 -8.04 0.28
N GLY A 98 14.35 -8.74 0.67
CA GLY A 98 13.20 -8.14 1.34
C GLY A 98 13.58 -7.49 2.67
N LYS A 99 14.46 -8.14 3.44
CA LYS A 99 15.01 -7.58 4.70
C LYS A 99 15.88 -6.34 4.44
N GLU A 100 16.62 -6.32 3.34
CA GLU A 100 17.42 -5.16 2.93
C GLU A 100 16.54 -3.99 2.43
N ALA A 101 15.43 -4.26 1.74
CA ALA A 101 14.49 -3.25 1.27
C ALA A 101 13.73 -2.56 2.42
N LEU A 102 13.43 -3.31 3.49
CA LEU A 102 12.61 -2.88 4.63
C LEU A 102 13.02 -1.52 5.25
N PRO A 103 14.29 -1.30 5.68
CA PRO A 103 14.67 -0.02 6.29
C PRO A 103 14.48 1.18 5.35
N TYR A 104 14.65 0.99 4.04
CA TYR A 104 14.47 2.04 3.06
C TYR A 104 13.00 2.37 2.83
N LEU A 105 12.11 1.37 2.78
CA LEU A 105 10.66 1.58 2.71
C LEU A 105 10.15 2.34 3.95
N LEU A 106 10.63 1.99 5.14
CA LEU A 106 10.28 2.71 6.37
C LEU A 106 10.80 4.15 6.38
N GLU A 107 12.03 4.38 5.90
CA GLU A 107 12.58 5.74 5.80
C GLU A 107 11.79 6.58 4.78
N ALA A 108 11.38 6.01 3.65
CA ALA A 108 10.50 6.69 2.69
C ALA A 108 9.18 7.14 3.35
N ILE A 109 8.47 6.22 4.03
CA ILE A 109 7.23 6.54 4.76
C ILE A 109 7.46 7.65 5.79
N LYS A 110 8.54 7.55 6.56
CA LYS A 110 8.89 8.56 7.58
C LYS A 110 9.14 9.93 6.98
N GLN A 111 9.84 10.03 5.86
CA GLN A 111 10.07 11.32 5.21
C GLN A 111 8.80 11.87 4.57
N CYS A 112 7.97 11.02 3.94
CA CYS A 112 6.68 11.43 3.40
C CYS A 112 5.71 11.90 4.50
N ARG A 113 5.75 11.29 5.69
CA ARG A 113 5.00 11.77 6.86
C ARG A 113 5.44 13.19 7.26
N ARG A 114 6.75 13.48 7.23
CA ARG A 114 7.25 14.85 7.51
C ARG A 114 6.74 15.87 6.50
N VAL A 115 6.67 15.50 5.21
CA VAL A 115 6.06 16.36 4.19
C VAL A 115 4.58 16.62 4.51
N ALA A 116 3.83 15.58 4.90
CA ALA A 116 2.43 15.73 5.27
C ALA A 116 2.24 16.57 6.55
N GLU A 117 3.14 16.45 7.53
CA GLU A 117 3.14 17.26 8.76
C GLU A 117 3.44 18.74 8.50
N LEU A 118 4.29 19.05 7.52
CA LEU A 118 4.49 20.43 7.06
C LEU A 118 3.22 20.99 6.41
N GLY A 119 2.48 20.15 5.68
CA GLY A 119 1.23 20.50 5.02
C GLY A 119 1.41 21.25 3.70
N ASP A 120 0.30 21.68 3.10
CA ASP A 120 0.26 22.30 1.77
C ASP A 120 0.41 23.83 1.77
N ARG A 121 0.47 24.45 2.96
CA ARG A 121 0.56 25.91 3.15
C ARG A 121 1.97 26.44 3.41
N VAL A 122 2.97 25.57 3.40
CA VAL A 122 4.37 25.97 3.57
C VAL A 122 5.00 26.33 2.24
N ASP A 123 6.10 27.08 2.33
CA ASP A 123 6.99 27.26 1.18
C ASP A 123 7.41 25.89 0.62
N PRO A 124 7.28 25.65 -0.70
CA PRO A 124 7.60 24.36 -1.33
C PRO A 124 9.03 23.89 -1.01
N GLY A 125 9.97 24.83 -0.86
CA GLY A 125 11.36 24.55 -0.51
C GLY A 125 11.52 23.86 0.84
N ALA A 126 10.62 24.12 1.80
CA ALA A 126 10.62 23.43 3.10
C ALA A 126 10.30 21.94 2.96
N SER A 127 9.43 21.58 2.02
CA SER A 127 9.03 20.19 1.74
C SER A 127 10.03 19.44 0.84
N LEU A 128 10.89 20.15 0.10
CA LEU A 128 11.86 19.54 -0.81
C LEU A 128 12.92 18.67 -0.11
N ASN A 129 13.43 19.09 1.04
CA ASN A 129 14.45 18.32 1.76
C ASN A 129 13.95 16.92 2.17
N PRO A 130 12.82 16.78 2.90
CA PRO A 130 12.26 15.47 3.18
C PRO A 130 11.84 14.71 1.90
N ALA A 131 11.30 15.39 0.89
CA ALA A 131 10.94 14.76 -0.40
C ALA A 131 12.16 14.12 -1.12
N ILE A 132 13.30 14.82 -1.16
CA ILE A 132 14.55 14.30 -1.74
C ILE A 132 15.03 13.07 -0.98
N LYS A 133 14.97 13.10 0.36
CA LYS A 133 15.34 11.95 1.20
C LYS A 133 14.41 10.76 0.97
N ALA A 134 13.11 11.00 0.82
CA ALA A 134 12.15 9.95 0.45
C ALA A 134 12.56 9.31 -0.88
N ARG A 135 12.82 10.09 -1.94
CA ARG A 135 13.28 9.57 -3.23
C ARG A 135 14.54 8.72 -3.13
N THR A 136 15.54 9.18 -2.37
CA THR A 136 16.78 8.41 -2.19
C THR A 136 16.50 7.06 -1.52
N ALA A 137 15.69 7.05 -0.46
CA ALA A 137 15.29 5.82 0.21
C ALA A 137 14.51 4.89 -0.75
N VAL A 138 13.55 5.43 -1.49
CA VAL A 138 12.79 4.69 -2.51
C VAL A 138 13.70 4.04 -3.56
N ARG A 139 14.70 4.78 -4.07
CA ARG A 139 15.64 4.23 -5.04
C ARG A 139 16.44 3.06 -4.49
N GLU A 140 16.89 3.14 -3.25
CA GLU A 140 17.56 2.00 -2.61
C GLU A 140 16.60 0.84 -2.38
N ALA A 141 15.38 1.10 -1.89
CA ALA A 141 14.36 0.07 -1.73
C ALA A 141 14.10 -0.70 -3.04
N VAL A 142 13.89 0.01 -4.15
CA VAL A 142 13.58 -0.61 -5.44
C VAL A 142 14.74 -1.45 -6.00
N LYS A 143 16.00 -1.07 -5.74
CA LYS A 143 17.15 -1.93 -6.09
C LYS A 143 17.07 -3.29 -5.39
N HIS A 144 16.75 -3.30 -4.10
CA HIS A 144 16.60 -4.55 -3.35
C HIS A 144 15.34 -5.32 -3.77
N LEU A 145 14.22 -4.65 -4.05
CA LEU A 145 13.00 -5.29 -4.55
C LEU A 145 13.19 -5.97 -5.91
N ALA A 146 14.02 -5.40 -6.79
CA ALA A 146 14.38 -6.04 -8.05
C ALA A 146 15.13 -7.38 -7.83
N ALA A 147 15.94 -7.48 -6.78
CA ALA A 147 16.62 -8.72 -6.42
C ALA A 147 15.69 -9.76 -5.77
N VAL A 148 14.69 -9.32 -4.99
CA VAL A 148 13.60 -10.21 -4.49
C VAL A 148 12.91 -10.92 -5.65
N ARG A 149 12.63 -10.21 -6.75
CA ARG A 149 12.02 -10.77 -7.95
C ARG A 149 12.85 -11.88 -8.58
N GLU A 150 14.17 -11.70 -8.65
CA GLU A 150 15.10 -12.61 -9.32
C GLU A 150 15.40 -13.87 -8.49
N SER A 151 15.42 -13.76 -7.16
CA SER A 151 15.70 -14.88 -6.25
C SER A 151 14.60 -15.95 -6.17
N GLY A 152 13.40 -15.67 -6.72
CA GLY A 152 12.29 -16.61 -6.79
C GLY A 152 12.13 -17.30 -8.16
N ALA A 153 13.09 -17.14 -9.08
CA ALA A 153 13.11 -17.76 -10.42
C ALA A 153 13.77 -19.13 -10.44
#